data_AF-A0A5C7LZ91-F1
#
_entry.id   AF-A0A5C7LZ91-F1
#
_cell.length_a   1.000
_cell.length_b   1.000
_cell.length_c   1.000
_cell.angle_alpha   90.00
_cell.angle_beta   90.00
_cell.angle_gamma   90.00
#
_symmetry.space_group_name_H-M   'P 1'
#
loop_
_entity.id
_entity.type
_entity.pdbx_description
1 polymer ?
#
loop_
_entity_poly.entity_id
_entity_poly.type
_entity_poly.pdbx_seq_one_letter_code
_entity_poly.pdbx_strand_id
1 'polypeptide(L)'
;LRLNASFWSGLPALMIAALRRVYPDLDAFVEQHATTDGRALMRMLESTSTAAAVLRLHHRSLSSYIDKPLNELVETPVVQQVFEETRLGGTAPVPPILMLQAIHDQVISVHDIDTLAAAYTAGGARVTYHRDPLSEHITLHPVSTPMVLDWLRDRFADRPLPQDPVRRDWPALLNPKTYVGLVRLGLVAARVITGRSA
;
A
#
# COMPACT_ATOMS: atom_id res chain seq x y z
N LEU A 1 -5.95 5.11 -14.81
CA LEU A 1 -5.89 5.19 -13.32
C LEU A 1 -6.97 4.30 -12.71
N ARG A 2 -6.61 3.14 -12.13
CA ARG A 2 -7.54 2.08 -11.69
C ARG A 2 -8.57 2.51 -10.64
N LEU A 3 -8.21 3.44 -9.76
CA LEU A 3 -9.06 3.83 -8.63
C LEU A 3 -9.97 5.03 -8.92
N ASN A 4 -9.80 5.73 -10.05
CA ASN A 4 -10.59 6.92 -10.36
C ASN A 4 -12.07 6.56 -10.58
N ALA A 5 -12.99 7.38 -10.06
CA ALA A 5 -14.44 7.15 -10.05
C ALA A 5 -14.93 5.85 -9.35
N SER A 6 -14.03 5.13 -8.67
CA SER A 6 -14.38 3.97 -7.83
C SER A 6 -14.72 4.38 -6.39
N PHE A 7 -15.11 3.41 -5.56
CA PHE A 7 -15.25 3.62 -4.11
C PHE A 7 -13.96 4.16 -3.45
N TRP A 8 -12.79 3.84 -4.02
CA TRP A 8 -11.47 4.20 -3.52
C TRP A 8 -10.89 5.48 -4.14
N SER A 9 -11.71 6.28 -4.82
CA SER A 9 -11.26 7.49 -5.55
C SER A 9 -10.59 8.55 -4.68
N GLY A 10 -10.81 8.51 -3.36
CA GLY A 10 -10.11 9.38 -2.42
C GLY A 10 -8.61 9.09 -2.28
N LEU A 11 -8.17 7.86 -2.56
CA LEU A 11 -6.76 7.47 -2.37
C LEU A 11 -5.81 8.14 -3.37
N PRO A 12 -6.10 8.18 -4.69
CA PRO A 12 -5.29 8.96 -5.63
C PRO A 12 -5.21 10.46 -5.27
N ALA A 13 -6.33 11.06 -4.84
CA ALA A 13 -6.36 12.46 -4.44
C ALA A 13 -5.46 12.72 -3.22
N LEU A 14 -5.53 11.83 -2.22
CA LEU A 14 -4.69 11.89 -1.02
C LEU A 14 -3.20 11.73 -1.37
N MET A 15 -2.87 10.83 -2.29
CA MET A 15 -1.50 10.64 -2.78
C MET A 15 -0.98 11.91 -3.46
N ILE A 16 -1.76 12.54 -4.35
CA ILE A 16 -1.38 13.79 -5.01
C ILE A 16 -1.16 14.89 -3.96
N ALA A 17 -2.07 15.06 -3.01
CA ALA A 17 -1.93 16.05 -1.93
C ALA A 17 -0.64 15.85 -1.11
N ALA A 18 -0.24 14.60 -0.86
CA ALA A 18 1.01 14.28 -0.18
C ALA A 18 2.25 14.57 -1.05
N LEU A 19 2.24 14.13 -2.31
CA LEU A 19 3.38 14.28 -3.22
C LEU A 19 3.70 15.75 -3.54
N ARG A 20 2.68 16.62 -3.62
CA ARG A 20 2.88 18.07 -3.81
C ARG A 20 3.82 18.70 -2.78
N ARG A 21 3.86 18.17 -1.56
CA ARG A 21 4.77 18.66 -0.50
C ARG A 21 6.23 18.30 -0.73
N VAL A 22 6.49 17.28 -1.55
CA VAL A 22 7.83 16.74 -1.82
C VAL A 22 8.34 17.20 -3.19
N TYR A 23 7.44 17.43 -4.15
CA TYR A 23 7.75 17.78 -5.53
C TYR A 23 7.20 19.19 -5.86
N PRO A 24 8.01 20.27 -5.73
CA PRO A 24 7.55 21.64 -5.98
C PRO A 24 7.01 21.86 -7.39
N ASP A 25 7.59 21.20 -8.40
CA ASP A 25 7.13 21.29 -9.78
C ASP A 25 5.74 20.66 -9.95
N LEU A 26 5.46 19.56 -9.23
CA LEU A 26 4.14 18.95 -9.18
C LEU A 26 3.14 19.87 -8.46
N ASP A 27 3.56 20.57 -7.40
CA ASP A 27 2.72 21.54 -6.71
C ASP A 27 2.29 22.68 -7.63
N ALA A 28 3.24 23.30 -8.32
CA ALA A 28 2.96 24.35 -9.30
C ALA A 28 2.06 23.85 -10.44
N PHE A 29 2.31 22.63 -10.93
CA PHE A 29 1.48 21.99 -11.95
C PHE A 29 0.04 21.77 -11.48
N VAL A 30 -0.16 21.29 -10.26
CA VAL A 30 -1.50 21.11 -9.69
C VAL A 30 -2.18 22.46 -9.46
N GLU A 31 -1.48 23.48 -8.97
CA GLU A 31 -2.08 24.82 -8.81
C GLU A 31 -2.53 25.43 -10.14
N GLN A 32 -1.78 25.18 -11.22
CA GLN A 32 -2.11 25.61 -12.58
C GLN A 32 -3.33 24.89 -13.15
N HIS A 33 -3.43 23.57 -12.97
CA HIS A 33 -4.43 22.73 -13.64
C HIS A 33 -5.64 22.37 -12.78
N ALA A 34 -5.59 22.60 -11.46
CA ALA A 34 -6.73 22.38 -10.60
C ALA A 34 -7.77 23.50 -10.74
N THR A 35 -9.05 23.13 -10.67
CA THR A 35 -10.13 24.10 -10.50
C THR A 35 -10.07 24.72 -9.10
N THR A 36 -10.86 25.76 -8.84
CA THR A 36 -10.98 26.34 -7.48
C THR A 36 -11.39 25.29 -6.45
N ASP A 37 -12.34 24.42 -6.82
CA ASP A 37 -12.78 23.30 -5.98
C ASP A 37 -11.67 22.26 -5.83
N GLY A 38 -10.88 22.00 -6.87
CA GLY A 38 -9.73 21.10 -6.81
C GLY A 38 -8.65 21.60 -5.84
N ARG A 39 -8.32 22.89 -5.89
CA ARG A 39 -7.38 23.50 -4.93
C ARG A 39 -7.92 23.45 -3.49
N ALA A 40 -9.20 23.73 -3.31
CA ALA A 40 -9.84 23.60 -1.99
C ALA A 40 -9.83 22.15 -1.48
N LEU A 41 -10.05 21.18 -2.37
CA LEU A 41 -9.96 19.76 -2.05
C LEU A 41 -8.55 19.38 -1.58
N MET A 42 -7.51 19.81 -2.30
CA MET A 42 -6.13 19.48 -1.93
C MET A 42 -5.75 20.03 -0.56
N ARG A 43 -6.10 21.29 -0.27
CA ARG A 43 -5.91 21.89 1.08
C ARG A 43 -6.66 21.14 2.18
N MET A 44 -7.86 20.65 1.89
CA MET A 44 -8.63 19.85 2.85
C MET A 44 -7.95 18.50 3.14
N LEU A 45 -7.42 17.85 2.11
CA LEU A 45 -6.81 16.52 2.23
C LEU A 45 -5.54 16.53 3.08
N GLU A 46 -4.84 17.65 3.15
CA GLU A 46 -3.65 17.85 3.98
C GLU A 46 -3.86 17.59 5.49
N SER A 47 -5.09 17.76 5.99
CA SER A 47 -5.45 17.53 7.38
C SER A 47 -6.53 16.46 7.56
N THR A 48 -6.81 15.66 6.53
CA THR A 48 -7.88 14.66 6.55
C THR A 48 -7.30 13.25 6.72
N SER A 49 -7.86 12.46 7.63
CA SER A 49 -7.47 11.06 7.79
C SER A 49 -7.83 10.23 6.55
N THR A 50 -7.06 9.18 6.25
CA THR A 50 -7.27 8.31 5.08
C THR A 50 -8.69 7.77 5.00
N ALA A 51 -9.24 7.27 6.12
CA ALA A 51 -10.60 6.75 6.17
C ALA A 51 -11.64 7.83 5.83
N ALA A 52 -11.47 9.04 6.37
CA ALA A 52 -12.36 10.14 6.07
C ALA A 52 -12.24 10.63 4.62
N ALA A 53 -11.04 10.60 4.03
CA ALA A 53 -10.83 10.94 2.62
C ALA A 53 -11.54 9.96 1.70
N VAL A 54 -11.43 8.65 1.95
CA VAL A 54 -12.13 7.61 1.18
C VAL A 54 -13.64 7.80 1.27
N LEU A 55 -14.19 7.97 2.48
CA LEU A 55 -15.64 8.16 2.66
C LEU A 55 -16.15 9.43 1.96
N ARG A 56 -15.40 10.54 2.02
CA ARG A 56 -15.82 11.82 1.41
C ARG A 56 -15.75 11.81 -0.11
N LEU A 57 -14.77 11.10 -0.68
CA LEU A 57 -14.49 11.13 -2.11
C LEU A 57 -14.91 9.85 -2.84
N HIS A 58 -15.62 8.93 -2.18
CA HIS A 58 -16.15 7.74 -2.82
C HIS A 58 -16.94 8.11 -4.10
N HIS A 59 -16.64 7.41 -5.20
CA HIS A 59 -17.21 7.63 -6.54
C HIS A 59 -17.05 9.04 -7.15
N ARG A 60 -16.21 9.90 -6.58
CA ARG A 60 -15.86 11.19 -7.20
C ARG A 60 -14.78 10.98 -8.26
N SER A 61 -14.97 11.57 -9.44
CA SER A 61 -13.91 11.58 -10.46
C SER A 61 -12.97 12.75 -10.24
N LEU A 62 -11.66 12.51 -10.32
CA LEU A 62 -10.66 13.57 -10.34
C LEU A 62 -10.85 14.55 -11.50
N SER A 63 -11.47 14.10 -12.60
CA SER A 63 -11.79 14.94 -13.77
C SER A 63 -12.66 16.15 -13.43
N SER A 64 -13.44 16.11 -12.35
CA SER A 64 -14.26 17.25 -11.91
C SER A 64 -13.45 18.35 -11.20
N TYR A 65 -12.18 18.09 -10.88
CA TYR A 65 -11.31 18.97 -10.10
C TYR A 65 -10.15 19.55 -10.91
N ILE A 66 -10.10 19.27 -12.21
CA ILE A 66 -9.01 19.66 -13.12
C ILE A 66 -9.58 20.31 -14.39
N ASP A 67 -8.78 21.14 -15.04
CA ASP A 67 -9.17 21.93 -16.22
C ASP A 67 -8.98 21.21 -17.56
N LYS A 68 -8.24 20.10 -17.56
CA LYS A 68 -7.92 19.28 -18.74
C LYS A 68 -8.21 17.79 -18.50
N PRO A 69 -8.34 16.98 -19.56
CA PRO A 69 -8.48 15.55 -19.44
C PRO A 69 -7.33 14.92 -18.63
N LEU A 70 -7.70 14.04 -17.68
CA LEU A 70 -6.73 13.45 -16.75
C LEU A 70 -5.63 12.65 -17.47
N ASN A 71 -5.97 11.98 -18.58
CA ASN A 71 -5.02 11.25 -19.42
C ASN A 71 -3.95 12.16 -20.03
N GLU A 72 -4.31 13.38 -20.43
CA GLU A 72 -3.34 14.34 -20.96
C GLU A 72 -2.41 14.85 -19.86
N LEU A 73 -2.95 15.15 -18.67
CA LEU A 73 -2.15 15.65 -17.56
C LEU A 73 -1.15 14.60 -17.05
N VAL A 74 -1.52 13.32 -17.00
CA VAL A 74 -0.60 12.26 -16.54
C VAL A 74 0.53 11.99 -17.52
N GLU A 75 0.38 12.33 -18.79
CA GLU A 75 1.43 12.19 -19.82
C GLU A 75 2.44 13.34 -19.80
N THR A 76 2.20 14.37 -18.99
CA THR A 76 3.13 15.51 -18.90
C THR A 76 4.46 15.12 -18.25
N PRO A 77 5.59 15.75 -18.64
CA PRO A 77 6.91 15.42 -18.12
C PRO A 77 7.01 15.50 -16.59
N VAL A 78 6.36 16.50 -15.98
CA VAL A 78 6.36 16.68 -14.51
C VAL A 78 5.70 15.51 -13.79
N VAL A 79 4.59 14.98 -14.31
CA VAL A 79 3.91 13.82 -13.71
C VAL A 79 4.69 12.53 -13.98
N GLN A 80 5.23 12.37 -15.18
CA GLN A 80 6.05 11.22 -15.55
C GLN A 80 7.32 11.11 -14.70
N GLN A 81 7.99 12.24 -14.42
CA GLN A 81 9.15 12.28 -13.54
C GLN A 81 8.78 11.78 -12.14
N VAL A 82 7.69 12.26 -11.55
CA VAL A 82 7.23 11.80 -10.24
C VAL A 82 6.90 10.31 -10.25
N PHE A 83 6.29 9.80 -11.31
CA PHE A 83 6.03 8.36 -11.44
C PHE A 83 7.31 7.55 -11.53
N GLU A 84 8.31 8.00 -12.29
CA GLU A 84 9.59 7.30 -12.40
C GLU A 84 10.36 7.32 -11.06
N GLU A 85 10.43 8.47 -10.39
CA GLU A 85 11.14 8.59 -9.11
C GLU A 85 10.47 7.81 -7.97
N THR A 86 9.15 7.63 -8.02
CA THR A 86 8.39 6.85 -7.02
C THR A 86 8.21 5.37 -7.39
N ARG A 87 8.67 4.96 -8.57
CA ARG A 87 8.52 3.59 -9.06
C ARG A 87 9.41 2.62 -8.30
N LEU A 88 8.80 1.59 -7.75
CA LEU A 88 9.51 0.47 -7.13
C LEU A 88 9.98 -0.55 -8.19
N GLY A 89 10.99 -1.35 -7.84
CA GLY A 89 11.50 -2.43 -8.69
C GLY A 89 12.75 -2.12 -9.51
N GLY A 90 13.21 -0.86 -9.52
CA GLY A 90 14.45 -0.46 -10.21
C GLY A 90 15.74 -0.91 -9.52
N THR A 91 15.70 -1.11 -8.20
CA THR A 91 16.84 -1.61 -7.40
C THR A 91 16.35 -2.68 -6.46
N ALA A 92 17.01 -3.84 -6.47
CA ALA A 92 16.72 -4.94 -5.57
C ALA A 92 17.20 -4.63 -4.14
N PRO A 93 16.35 -4.79 -3.12
CA PRO A 93 16.77 -4.57 -1.75
C PRO A 93 17.78 -5.63 -1.29
N VAL A 94 18.79 -5.18 -0.53
CA VAL A 94 19.79 -6.04 0.12
C VAL A 94 19.19 -6.91 1.23
N PRO A 95 18.39 -6.38 2.19
CA PRO A 95 17.79 -7.23 3.22
C PRO A 95 16.72 -8.16 2.63
N PRO A 96 16.48 -9.33 3.26
CA PRO A 96 15.39 -10.20 2.85
C PRO A 96 14.03 -9.52 3.05
N ILE A 97 13.06 -9.88 2.22
CA ILE A 97 11.73 -9.24 2.21
C ILE A 97 10.65 -10.30 2.34
N LEU A 98 9.69 -10.05 3.24
CA LEU A 98 8.38 -10.68 3.21
C LEU A 98 7.42 -9.76 2.46
N MET A 99 6.91 -10.23 1.32
CA MET A 99 5.84 -9.58 0.58
C MET A 99 4.53 -10.33 0.82
N LEU A 100 3.46 -9.59 1.07
CA LEU A 100 2.12 -10.12 1.31
C LEU A 100 1.15 -9.41 0.38
N GLN A 101 0.28 -10.15 -0.29
CA GLN A 101 -0.73 -9.57 -1.17
C GLN A 101 -2.02 -10.38 -1.15
N ALA A 102 -3.16 -9.71 -1.07
CA ALA A 102 -4.46 -10.34 -1.26
C ALA A 102 -4.70 -10.50 -2.75
N ILE A 103 -5.12 -11.69 -3.20
CA ILE A 103 -5.38 -11.95 -4.62
C ILE A 103 -6.57 -11.10 -5.12
N HIS A 104 -7.55 -10.88 -4.26
CA HIS A 104 -8.78 -10.14 -4.58
C HIS A 104 -8.72 -8.65 -4.20
N ASP A 105 -7.51 -8.12 -3.92
CA ASP A 105 -7.30 -6.74 -3.52
C ASP A 105 -7.87 -5.72 -4.54
N GLN A 106 -8.82 -4.95 -4.04
CA GLN A 106 -9.58 -3.94 -4.77
C GLN A 106 -8.88 -2.57 -4.83
N VAL A 107 -7.81 -2.38 -4.07
CA VAL A 107 -7.04 -1.13 -3.98
C VAL A 107 -5.71 -1.27 -4.71
N ILE A 108 -4.92 -2.25 -4.34
CA ILE A 108 -3.59 -2.52 -4.90
C ILE A 108 -3.68 -3.68 -5.89
N SER A 109 -3.02 -3.54 -7.04
CA SER A 109 -3.06 -4.56 -8.10
C SER A 109 -2.17 -5.73 -7.72
N VAL A 110 -2.75 -6.92 -7.58
CA VAL A 110 -1.97 -8.15 -7.38
C VAL A 110 -0.98 -8.37 -8.53
N HIS A 111 -1.32 -7.95 -9.76
CA HIS A 111 -0.44 -8.08 -10.92
C HIS A 111 0.79 -7.15 -10.81
N ASP A 112 0.60 -5.93 -10.29
CA ASP A 112 1.70 -4.98 -10.11
C ASP A 112 2.65 -5.48 -9.02
N ILE A 113 2.10 -6.08 -7.95
CA ILE A 113 2.90 -6.70 -6.88
C ILE A 113 3.57 -8.00 -7.33
N ASP A 114 2.91 -8.82 -8.15
CA ASP A 114 3.52 -10.00 -8.78
C ASP A 114 4.72 -9.58 -9.66
N THR A 115 4.58 -8.49 -10.42
CA THR A 115 5.66 -7.91 -11.24
C THR A 115 6.81 -7.39 -10.38
N LEU A 116 6.50 -6.70 -9.28
CA LEU A 116 7.50 -6.20 -8.34
C LEU A 116 8.29 -7.33 -7.67
N ALA A 117 7.58 -8.38 -7.21
CA ALA A 117 8.21 -9.55 -6.61
C ALA A 117 9.14 -10.26 -7.61
N ALA A 118 8.73 -10.37 -8.87
CA ALA A 118 9.56 -10.92 -9.94
C ALA A 118 10.80 -10.05 -10.21
N ALA A 119 10.65 -8.72 -10.29
CA ALA A 119 11.77 -7.79 -10.49
C ALA A 119 12.80 -7.89 -9.34
N TYR A 120 12.34 -7.90 -8.09
CA TYR A 120 13.23 -8.06 -6.94
C TYR A 120 13.93 -9.42 -6.92
N THR A 121 13.21 -10.50 -7.22
CA THR A 121 13.81 -11.84 -7.29
C THR A 121 14.87 -11.92 -8.40
N ALA A 122 14.57 -11.36 -9.59
CA ALA A 122 15.51 -11.32 -10.71
C ALA A 122 16.75 -10.46 -10.42
N GLY A 123 16.58 -9.38 -9.63
CA GLY A 123 17.69 -8.57 -9.13
C GLY A 123 18.46 -9.18 -7.96
N GLY A 124 18.16 -10.42 -7.56
CA GLY A 124 18.89 -11.15 -6.52
C GLY A 124 18.40 -10.96 -5.08
N ALA A 125 17.30 -10.22 -4.87
CA ALA A 125 16.72 -10.06 -3.54
C ALA A 125 16.16 -11.41 -3.03
N ARG A 126 16.29 -11.63 -1.71
CA ARG A 126 15.69 -12.78 -1.04
C ARG A 126 14.23 -12.49 -0.69
N VAL A 127 13.33 -12.81 -1.63
CA VAL A 127 11.89 -12.58 -1.48
C VAL A 127 11.17 -13.83 -0.98
N THR A 128 10.41 -13.68 0.11
CA THR A 128 9.32 -14.59 0.50
C THR A 128 8.02 -13.92 0.14
N TYR A 129 7.26 -14.48 -0.80
CA TYR A 129 6.02 -13.88 -1.29
C TYR A 129 4.81 -14.74 -0.95
N HIS A 130 3.87 -14.15 -0.22
CA HIS A 130 2.62 -14.78 0.15
C HIS A 130 1.43 -14.11 -0.54
N ARG A 131 0.66 -14.90 -1.30
CA ARG A 131 -0.54 -14.44 -1.99
C ARG A 131 -1.76 -15.08 -1.32
N ASP A 132 -2.56 -14.30 -0.62
CA ASP A 132 -3.70 -14.86 0.11
C ASP A 132 -4.95 -14.90 -0.81
N PRO A 133 -5.50 -16.10 -1.10
CA PRO A 133 -6.64 -16.25 -2.01
C PRO A 133 -8.00 -15.96 -1.36
N LEU A 134 -8.09 -15.83 -0.03
CA LEU A 134 -9.37 -15.65 0.69
C LEU A 134 -9.47 -14.30 1.41
N SER A 135 -8.51 -13.42 1.16
CA SER A 135 -8.45 -12.08 1.75
C SER A 135 -8.64 -11.01 0.69
N GLU A 136 -9.08 -9.85 1.19
CA GLU A 136 -9.19 -8.57 0.50
C GLU A 136 -8.17 -7.61 1.09
N HIS A 137 -8.09 -6.38 0.57
CA HIS A 137 -7.14 -5.35 1.04
C HIS A 137 -7.16 -5.21 2.57
N ILE A 138 -8.35 -5.01 3.14
CA ILE A 138 -8.51 -4.73 4.57
C ILE A 138 -8.40 -6.00 5.43
N THR A 139 -8.95 -7.13 4.96
CA THR A 139 -9.00 -8.36 5.76
C THR A 139 -7.64 -9.03 5.85
N LEU A 140 -6.76 -8.84 4.86
CA LEU A 140 -5.40 -9.37 4.91
C LEU A 140 -4.58 -8.79 6.07
N HIS A 141 -4.76 -7.50 6.43
CA HIS A 141 -3.97 -6.86 7.48
C HIS A 141 -4.00 -7.62 8.82
N PRO A 142 -5.16 -7.83 9.47
CA PRO A 142 -5.20 -8.57 10.73
C PRO A 142 -4.82 -10.04 10.53
N VAL A 143 -5.32 -10.69 9.47
CA VAL A 143 -5.10 -12.12 9.23
C VAL A 143 -3.62 -12.46 9.04
N SER A 144 -2.86 -11.58 8.38
CA SER A 144 -1.43 -11.79 8.15
C SER A 144 -0.54 -11.33 9.31
N THR A 145 -1.06 -10.57 10.28
CA THR A 145 -0.27 -10.00 11.39
C THR A 145 0.58 -11.05 12.12
N PRO A 146 0.05 -12.22 12.53
CA PRO A 146 0.86 -13.26 13.18
C PRO A 146 2.06 -13.72 12.34
N MET A 147 1.86 -13.91 11.04
CA MET A 147 2.91 -14.34 10.11
C MET A 147 3.98 -13.27 9.95
N VAL A 148 3.61 -11.99 9.86
CA VAL A 148 4.57 -10.87 9.82
C VAL A 148 5.40 -10.83 11.09
N LEU A 149 4.77 -10.92 12.26
CA LEU A 149 5.47 -10.87 13.55
C LEU A 149 6.40 -12.08 13.75
N ASP A 150 5.97 -13.28 13.37
CA ASP A 150 6.82 -14.47 13.39
C ASP A 150 8.01 -14.33 12.44
N TRP A 151 7.78 -13.81 11.22
CA TRP A 151 8.86 -13.58 10.25
C TRP A 151 9.86 -12.54 10.74
N LEU A 152 9.39 -11.41 11.29
CA LEU A 152 10.24 -10.38 11.88
C LEU A 152 11.04 -10.92 13.06
N ARG A 153 10.40 -11.67 13.97
CA ARG A 153 11.09 -12.33 15.08
C ARG A 153 12.23 -13.22 14.59
N ASP A 154 11.99 -14.00 13.53
CA ASP A 154 13.02 -14.86 12.96
C ASP A 154 14.18 -14.06 12.33
N ARG A 155 13.92 -12.86 11.77
CA ARG A 155 14.97 -11.95 11.29
C ARG A 155 15.79 -11.36 12.44
N PHE A 156 15.15 -10.93 13.52
CA PHE A 156 15.86 -10.42 14.70
C PHE A 156 16.63 -11.50 15.47
N ALA A 157 16.27 -12.77 15.32
CA ALA A 157 16.95 -13.90 15.94
C ALA A 157 17.99 -14.57 15.01
N ASP A 158 18.38 -13.90 13.91
CA ASP A 158 19.34 -14.38 12.90
C ASP A 158 19.04 -15.80 12.40
N ARG A 159 17.75 -16.18 12.34
CA ARG A 159 17.36 -17.50 11.86
C ARG A 159 17.54 -17.57 10.34
N PRO A 160 18.07 -18.71 9.83
CA PRO A 160 18.33 -18.87 8.40
C PRO A 160 17.04 -18.72 7.60
N LEU A 161 17.16 -18.10 6.43
CA LEU A 161 16.07 -18.05 5.46
C LEU A 161 15.90 -19.42 4.80
N PRO A 162 14.66 -19.77 4.36
CA PRO A 162 14.45 -20.90 3.46
C PRO A 162 15.39 -20.82 2.25
N GLN A 163 15.98 -21.96 1.85
CA GLN A 163 16.96 -21.98 0.76
C GLN A 163 16.31 -21.71 -0.60
N ASP A 164 15.09 -22.18 -0.81
CA ASP A 164 14.33 -21.97 -2.03
C ASP A 164 13.47 -20.70 -1.97
N PRO A 165 13.22 -20.03 -3.12
CA PRO A 165 12.22 -18.98 -3.21
C PRO A 165 10.86 -19.49 -2.73
N VAL A 166 10.31 -18.86 -1.69
CA VAL A 166 9.01 -19.26 -1.13
C VAL A 166 7.93 -18.38 -1.74
N ARG A 167 7.20 -18.94 -2.70
CA ARG A 167 5.88 -18.44 -3.08
C ARG A 167 4.81 -19.31 -2.43
N ARG A 168 3.95 -18.73 -1.60
CA ARG A 168 2.92 -19.46 -0.88
C ARG A 168 1.55 -18.84 -1.12
N ASP A 169 0.65 -19.65 -1.67
CA ASP A 169 -0.72 -19.24 -1.98
C ASP A 169 -1.76 -19.92 -1.07
N TRP A 170 -1.32 -20.46 0.08
CA TRP A 170 -2.21 -21.14 1.04
C TRP A 170 -2.92 -20.15 1.95
N PRO A 171 -4.27 -20.15 2.04
CA PRO A 171 -4.98 -19.12 2.79
C PRO A 171 -4.57 -19.07 4.27
N ALA A 172 -4.20 -17.88 4.73
CA ALA A 172 -3.85 -17.62 6.12
C ALA A 172 -5.06 -17.83 7.05
N LEU A 173 -6.28 -17.60 6.56
CA LEU A 173 -7.52 -17.92 7.26
C LEU A 173 -7.70 -19.42 7.56
N LEU A 174 -7.08 -20.30 6.78
CA LEU A 174 -7.14 -21.75 7.01
C LEU A 174 -5.95 -22.28 7.82
N ASN A 175 -5.06 -21.41 8.29
CA ASN A 175 -3.90 -21.79 9.09
C ASN A 175 -4.21 -21.64 10.60
N PRO A 176 -4.25 -22.74 11.38
CA PRO A 176 -4.53 -22.66 12.83
C PRO A 176 -3.58 -21.74 13.59
N LYS A 177 -2.32 -21.61 13.13
CA LYS A 177 -1.33 -20.72 13.75
C LYS A 177 -1.74 -19.25 13.69
N THR A 178 -2.51 -18.85 12.67
CA THR A 178 -3.06 -17.50 12.55
C THR A 178 -3.90 -17.16 13.77
N TYR A 179 -4.87 -18.01 14.13
CA TYR A 179 -5.76 -17.76 15.26
C TYR A 179 -5.04 -17.79 16.61
N VAL A 180 -4.11 -18.74 16.80
CA VAL A 180 -3.28 -18.78 18.02
C VAL A 180 -2.47 -17.48 18.16
N GLY A 181 -1.89 -16.99 17.07
CA GLY A 181 -1.16 -15.73 17.05
C GLY A 181 -2.05 -14.52 17.35
N LEU A 182 -3.25 -14.46 16.77
CA LEU A 182 -4.22 -13.39 17.04
C LEU A 182 -4.67 -13.36 18.50
N VAL A 183 -4.95 -14.52 19.10
CA VAL A 183 -5.28 -14.60 20.54
C VAL A 183 -4.12 -14.10 21.39
N ARG A 184 -2.88 -14.49 21.08
CA ARG A 184 -1.68 -14.00 21.80
C ARG A 184 -1.54 -12.48 21.66
N LEU A 185 -1.74 -11.94 20.46
CA LEU A 185 -1.69 -10.51 20.21
C LEU A 185 -2.74 -9.76 21.02
N GLY A 186 -3.97 -10.26 21.05
CA GLY A 186 -5.06 -9.69 21.85
C GLY A 186 -4.74 -9.68 23.34
N LEU A 187 -4.14 -10.76 23.87
CA LEU A 187 -3.71 -10.82 25.28
C LEU A 187 -2.60 -9.81 25.59
N VAL A 188 -1.61 -9.66 24.71
CA VAL A 188 -0.54 -8.66 24.88
C VAL A 188 -1.10 -7.25 24.84
N ALA A 189 -1.97 -6.94 23.87
CA ALA A 189 -2.61 -5.63 23.78
C ALA A 189 -3.44 -5.31 25.03
N ALA A 190 -4.20 -6.28 25.54
CA ALA A 190 -4.98 -6.12 26.77
C ALA A 190 -4.07 -5.83 27.98
N ARG A 191 -2.94 -6.53 28.12
CA ARG A 191 -1.97 -6.27 29.20
C ARG A 191 -1.37 -4.87 29.12
N VAL A 192 -0.99 -4.43 27.92
CA VAL A 192 -0.45 -3.10 27.67
C VAL A 192 -1.47 -2.02 28.05
N ILE A 193 -2.73 -2.16 27.60
CA ILE A 193 -3.81 -1.20 27.89
C ILE A 193 -4.13 -1.16 29.39
N THR A 194 -4.10 -2.31 30.06
CA THR A 194 -4.44 -2.43 31.49
C THR A 194 -3.26 -2.15 32.43
N GLY A 195 -2.09 -1.78 31.91
CA GLY A 195 -0.91 -1.45 32.71
C GLY A 195 -0.34 -2.63 33.51
N ARG A 196 -0.68 -3.87 33.14
CA ARG A 196 -0.15 -5.07 33.80
C ARG A 196 1.17 -5.44 33.16
N SER A 197 2.28 -5.13 33.85
CA SER A 197 3.62 -5.55 33.47
C SER A 197 3.73 -7.08 33.33
N ALA A 198 4.56 -7.50 32.39
CA ALA A 198 4.79 -8.89 31.98
C ALA A 198 5.39 -9.77 33.08
#